data_AF-A0A7C5BMD3-F1
#
_entry.id   AF-A0A7C5BMD3-F1
#
_cell.length_a   1.000
_cell.length_b   1.000
_cell.length_c   1.000
_cell.angle_alpha   90.00
_cell.angle_beta   90.00
_cell.angle_gamma   90.00
#
_symmetry.space_group_name_H-M   'P 1'
#
loop_
_entity.id
_entity.type
_entity.pdbx_description
1 polymer ?
#
loop_
_entity_poly.entity_id
_entity_poly.type
_entity_poly.pdbx_seq_one_letter_code
_entity_poly.pdbx_strand_id
1 'polypeptide(L)'
;ADLVRHGFVIVSGLATGIDSVAHKTTIENNGITVAILGSGVDVISPSSNYRLAQNLLQSGGAIISTYPLGTKAQKHHFPERNVVIAGLCQGTLVTEGGRLSGALITAKEAHELGREVFAVPNDINKYALSGTNDYIRNSKAKLVDNIEHILEDLQFETKTMRQELDLSHDERTLMERLASGGKNMDDLVAETTFDVPRLSELILQLQLKNAIAQQECRWVIT
;
A
#
# COMPACT_ATOMS: atom_id res chain seq x y z
N ALA A 1 -9.84 -0.12 2.28
CA ALA A 1 -9.42 -0.41 3.67
C ALA A 1 -8.81 -1.80 3.77
N ASP A 2 -9.47 -2.83 3.23
CA ASP A 2 -9.05 -4.23 3.40
C ASP A 2 -7.67 -4.52 2.83
N LEU A 3 -7.36 -4.07 1.60
CA LEU A 3 -6.01 -4.17 1.03
C LEU A 3 -4.95 -3.52 1.93
N VAL A 4 -5.26 -2.36 2.52
CA VAL A 4 -4.33 -1.64 3.41
C VAL A 4 -4.05 -2.44 4.68
N ARG A 5 -5.07 -3.08 5.27
CA ARG A 5 -4.90 -3.94 6.45
C ARG A 5 -4.03 -5.16 6.18
N HIS A 6 -3.97 -5.61 4.94
CA HIS A 6 -3.08 -6.69 4.51
C HIS A 6 -1.70 -6.20 4.05
N GLY A 7 -1.38 -4.91 4.26
CA GLY A 7 -0.05 -4.36 3.98
C GLY A 7 0.20 -3.96 2.52
N PHE A 8 -0.85 -3.87 1.70
CA PHE A 8 -0.69 -3.41 0.32
C PHE A 8 -0.45 -1.90 0.24
N VAL A 9 0.49 -1.53 -0.62
CA VAL A 9 0.66 -0.14 -1.08
C VAL A 9 -0.33 0.13 -2.19
N ILE A 10 -1.11 1.21 -2.06
CA ILE A 10 -2.10 1.57 -3.08
C ILE A 10 -1.50 2.56 -4.07
N VAL A 11 -1.38 2.16 -5.35
CA VAL A 11 -0.90 3.01 -6.44
C VAL A 11 -2.09 3.48 -7.28
N SER A 12 -2.18 4.79 -7.53
CA SER A 12 -3.24 5.34 -8.39
C SER A 12 -2.81 6.67 -9.02
N GLY A 13 -3.70 7.30 -9.77
CA GLY A 13 -3.39 8.44 -10.63
C GLY A 13 -3.64 9.83 -10.05
N LEU A 14 -4.14 9.93 -8.82
CA LEU A 14 -4.61 11.18 -8.23
C LEU A 14 -5.70 11.90 -9.06
N ALA A 15 -6.40 11.20 -9.98
CA ALA A 15 -7.52 11.78 -10.70
C ALA A 15 -8.73 12.02 -9.76
N THR A 16 -9.74 12.77 -10.23
CA THR A 16 -11.03 12.84 -9.53
C THR A 16 -11.73 11.47 -9.52
N GLY A 17 -12.59 11.22 -8.53
CA GLY A 17 -13.37 9.99 -8.45
C GLY A 17 -12.63 8.89 -7.70
N ILE A 18 -12.63 7.67 -8.23
CA ILE A 18 -12.08 6.48 -7.56
C ILE A 18 -10.62 6.65 -7.14
N ASP A 19 -9.76 7.23 -7.98
CA ASP A 19 -8.36 7.51 -7.61
C ASP A 19 -8.28 8.33 -6.31
N SER A 20 -9.09 9.39 -6.21
CA SER A 20 -9.14 10.23 -5.01
C SER A 20 -9.65 9.47 -3.79
N VAL A 21 -10.68 8.64 -3.98
CA VAL A 21 -11.25 7.81 -2.91
C VAL A 21 -10.22 6.80 -2.43
N ALA A 22 -9.54 6.10 -3.34
CA ALA A 22 -8.51 5.12 -3.02
C ALA A 22 -7.37 5.74 -2.20
N HIS A 23 -6.83 6.89 -2.62
CA HIS A 23 -5.80 7.60 -1.85
C HIS A 23 -6.30 8.03 -0.47
N LYS A 24 -7.48 8.68 -0.38
CA LYS A 24 -8.06 9.13 0.89
C LYS A 24 -8.27 7.96 1.86
N THR A 25 -8.95 6.91 1.41
CA THR A 25 -9.20 5.72 2.23
C THR A 25 -7.90 5.06 2.66
N THR A 26 -6.85 5.10 1.84
CA THR A 26 -5.54 4.56 2.24
C THR A 26 -4.92 5.37 3.37
N ILE A 27 -4.91 6.70 3.25
CA ILE A 27 -4.40 7.61 4.28
C ILE A 27 -5.20 7.46 5.59
N GLU A 28 -6.53 7.42 5.51
CA GLU A 28 -7.43 7.25 6.67
C GLU A 28 -7.21 5.93 7.43
N ASN A 29 -6.66 4.91 6.76
CA ASN A 29 -6.35 3.61 7.35
C ASN A 29 -4.85 3.45 7.67
N ASN A 30 -4.08 4.56 7.72
CA ASN A 30 -2.63 4.57 7.96
C ASN A 30 -1.83 3.67 7.00
N GLY A 31 -2.30 3.54 5.76
CA GLY A 31 -1.59 2.83 4.70
C GLY A 31 -0.67 3.74 3.89
N ILE A 32 0.18 3.12 3.08
CA ILE A 32 1.04 3.82 2.14
C ILE A 32 0.35 3.90 0.78
N THR A 33 0.39 5.07 0.16
CA THR A 33 -0.16 5.27 -1.18
C THR A 33 0.77 6.09 -2.07
N VAL A 34 0.79 5.74 -3.36
CA VAL A 34 1.66 6.33 -4.37
C VAL A 34 0.82 6.91 -5.50
N ALA A 35 0.99 8.19 -5.79
CA ALA A 35 0.32 8.87 -6.89
C ALA A 35 1.23 9.00 -8.10
N ILE A 36 0.77 8.58 -9.28
CA ILE A 36 1.50 8.76 -10.55
C ILE A 36 0.84 9.88 -11.36
N LEU A 37 1.60 10.92 -11.72
CA LEU A 37 1.08 12.11 -12.38
C LEU A 37 1.28 12.08 -13.89
N GLY A 38 0.30 12.62 -14.63
CA GLY A 38 0.41 12.94 -16.06
C GLY A 38 0.97 14.35 -16.33
N SER A 39 1.70 14.89 -15.36
CA SER A 39 2.27 16.25 -15.31
C SER A 39 3.56 16.22 -14.51
N GLY A 40 4.36 17.28 -14.54
CA GLY A 40 5.54 17.39 -13.67
C GLY A 40 5.16 17.23 -12.20
N VAL A 41 6.08 16.71 -11.36
CA VAL A 41 5.82 16.49 -9.92
C VAL A 41 5.45 17.77 -9.16
N ASP A 42 5.85 18.94 -9.69
CA ASP A 42 5.54 20.27 -9.18
C ASP A 42 4.18 20.83 -9.66
N VAL A 43 3.50 20.13 -10.57
CA VAL A 43 2.22 20.55 -11.15
C VAL A 43 1.14 19.53 -10.84
N ILE A 44 0.45 19.70 -9.70
CA ILE A 44 -0.66 18.81 -9.33
C ILE A 44 -1.89 19.08 -10.22
N SER A 45 -2.35 18.02 -10.88
CA SER A 45 -3.57 18.04 -11.69
C SER A 45 -4.43 16.80 -11.39
N PRO A 46 -5.73 16.97 -11.09
CA PRO A 46 -6.47 18.22 -11.03
C PRO A 46 -6.10 19.05 -9.78
N SER A 47 -6.22 20.39 -9.88
CA SER A 47 -5.89 21.31 -8.78
C SER A 47 -6.74 21.10 -7.53
N SER A 48 -7.97 20.57 -7.69
CA SER A 48 -8.85 20.20 -6.58
C SER A 48 -8.23 19.14 -5.64
N ASN A 49 -7.29 18.33 -6.15
CA ASN A 49 -6.60 17.29 -5.38
C ASN A 49 -5.28 17.76 -4.78
N TYR A 50 -4.95 19.06 -4.83
CA TYR A 50 -3.72 19.59 -4.23
C TYR A 50 -3.59 19.24 -2.74
N ARG A 51 -4.65 19.43 -1.95
CA ARG A 51 -4.64 19.07 -0.52
C ARG A 51 -4.48 17.57 -0.31
N LEU A 52 -5.08 16.76 -1.17
CA LEU A 52 -4.93 15.30 -1.11
C LEU A 52 -3.48 14.89 -1.38
N ALA A 53 -2.82 15.52 -2.36
CA ALA A 53 -1.41 15.29 -2.66
C ALA A 53 -0.51 15.62 -1.44
N GLN A 54 -0.79 16.73 -0.74
CA GLN A 54 -0.07 17.10 0.47
C GLN A 54 -0.28 16.08 1.60
N ASN A 55 -1.53 15.67 1.85
CA ASN A 55 -1.85 14.67 2.87
C ASN A 55 -1.18 13.32 2.57
N LEU A 56 -1.16 12.92 1.28
CA LEU A 56 -0.49 11.72 0.82
C LEU A 56 1.01 11.74 1.18
N LEU A 57 1.70 12.84 0.89
CA LEU A 57 3.13 12.98 1.24
C LEU A 57 3.35 12.98 2.75
N GLN A 58 2.49 13.68 3.51
CA GLN A 58 2.58 13.71 4.98
C GLN A 58 2.35 12.33 5.62
N SER A 59 1.55 11.47 4.98
CA SER A 59 1.32 10.09 5.42
C SER A 59 2.47 9.11 5.12
N GLY A 60 3.58 9.58 4.55
CA GLY A 60 4.71 8.74 4.14
C GLY A 60 4.54 8.11 2.75
N GLY A 61 3.56 8.55 1.97
CA GLY A 61 3.37 8.18 0.57
C GLY A 61 4.35 8.87 -0.38
N ALA A 62 4.19 8.61 -1.69
CA ALA A 62 5.05 9.20 -2.71
C ALA A 62 4.26 9.74 -3.92
N ILE A 63 4.81 10.75 -4.57
CA ILE A 63 4.32 11.25 -5.86
C ILE A 63 5.41 11.03 -6.90
N ILE A 64 5.06 10.37 -7.99
CA ILE A 64 5.99 10.02 -9.07
C ILE A 64 5.48 10.63 -10.37
N SER A 65 6.40 11.12 -11.20
CA SER A 65 6.11 11.52 -12.57
C SER A 65 7.28 11.18 -13.48
N THR A 66 6.95 10.83 -14.72
CA THR A 66 7.90 10.67 -15.82
C THR A 66 8.13 11.97 -16.61
N TYR A 67 7.45 13.05 -16.25
CA TYR A 67 7.51 14.34 -16.95
C TYR A 67 8.46 15.32 -16.26
N PRO A 68 9.19 16.17 -17.03
CA PRO A 68 10.02 17.24 -16.48
C PRO A 68 9.23 18.22 -15.61
N LEU A 69 9.93 18.92 -14.71
CA LEU A 69 9.35 19.99 -13.90
C LEU A 69 8.68 21.07 -14.76
N GLY A 70 7.56 21.59 -14.29
CA GLY A 70 6.74 22.59 -14.98
C GLY A 70 5.81 22.04 -16.07
N THR A 71 5.90 20.75 -16.39
CA THR A 71 5.06 20.14 -17.43
C THR A 71 3.59 20.11 -17.00
N LYS A 72 2.71 20.77 -17.75
CA LYS A 72 1.26 20.74 -17.51
C LYS A 72 0.64 19.43 -18.00
N ALA A 73 -0.42 18.99 -17.33
CA ALA A 73 -1.16 17.80 -17.74
C ALA A 73 -1.84 17.99 -19.10
N GLN A 74 -1.68 17.02 -19.99
CA GLN A 74 -2.33 16.98 -21.30
C GLN A 74 -3.09 15.67 -21.50
N LYS A 75 -4.08 15.67 -22.39
CA LYS A 75 -4.94 14.49 -22.62
C LYS A 75 -4.16 13.22 -22.94
N HIS A 76 -3.09 13.33 -23.73
CA HIS A 76 -2.27 12.17 -24.13
C HIS A 76 -1.33 11.68 -23.01
N HIS A 77 -1.06 12.51 -21.99
CA HIS A 77 -0.23 12.09 -20.86
C HIS A 77 -0.92 11.07 -19.95
N PHE A 78 -2.26 11.08 -19.88
CA PHE A 78 -2.99 10.19 -18.97
C PHE A 78 -2.88 8.71 -19.38
N PRO A 79 -3.06 8.33 -20.67
CA PRO A 79 -2.74 6.97 -21.11
C PRO A 79 -1.27 6.58 -20.87
N GLU A 80 -0.31 7.46 -21.18
CA GLU A 80 1.13 7.19 -20.98
C GLU A 80 1.44 6.91 -19.51
N ARG A 81 0.90 7.73 -18.60
CA ARG A 81 1.05 7.55 -17.16
C ARG A 81 0.39 6.26 -16.66
N ASN A 82 -0.71 5.81 -17.27
CA ASN A 82 -1.39 4.59 -16.83
C ASN A 82 -0.54 3.33 -17.03
N VAL A 83 0.37 3.33 -18.02
CA VAL A 83 1.36 2.27 -18.20
C VAL A 83 2.27 2.16 -16.97
N VAL A 84 2.69 3.30 -16.42
CA VAL A 84 3.52 3.35 -15.21
C VAL A 84 2.76 2.83 -13.98
N ILE A 85 1.48 3.21 -13.83
CA ILE A 85 0.62 2.66 -12.77
C ILE A 85 0.56 1.13 -12.88
N ALA A 86 0.21 0.62 -14.07
CA ALA A 86 0.10 -0.81 -14.31
C ALA A 86 1.42 -1.54 -14.06
N GLY A 87 2.54 -0.99 -14.53
CA GLY A 87 3.86 -1.59 -14.40
C GLY A 87 4.39 -1.68 -12.96
N LEU A 88 4.06 -0.69 -12.12
CA LEU A 88 4.43 -0.66 -10.70
C LEU A 88 3.61 -1.61 -9.83
N CYS A 89 2.45 -2.07 -10.30
CA CYS A 89 1.55 -2.91 -9.52
C CYS A 89 1.76 -4.40 -9.81
N GLN A 90 1.55 -5.25 -8.80
CA GLN A 90 1.41 -6.70 -9.00
C GLN A 90 0.06 -7.04 -9.62
N GLY A 91 -0.99 -6.30 -9.25
CA GLY A 91 -2.30 -6.40 -9.87
C GLY A 91 -3.07 -5.07 -9.88
N THR A 92 -4.02 -4.93 -10.80
CA THR A 92 -4.86 -3.74 -10.98
C THR A 92 -6.32 -4.08 -10.68
N LEU A 93 -6.93 -3.40 -9.71
CA LEU A 93 -8.36 -3.52 -9.40
C LEU A 93 -9.18 -2.41 -10.05
N VAL A 94 -10.11 -2.77 -10.93
CA VAL A 94 -11.07 -1.85 -11.54
C VAL A 94 -12.41 -1.94 -10.80
N THR A 95 -12.77 -0.90 -10.06
CA THR A 95 -14.03 -0.87 -9.29
C THR A 95 -15.22 -0.42 -10.15
N GLU A 96 -15.01 0.59 -11.00
CA GLU A 96 -16.04 1.14 -11.88
C GLU A 96 -15.41 1.74 -13.14
N GLY A 97 -16.15 1.71 -14.26
CA GLY A 97 -15.74 2.36 -15.49
C GLY A 97 -16.48 1.86 -16.72
N GLY A 98 -16.66 2.76 -17.69
CA GLY A 98 -17.19 2.42 -19.01
C GLY A 98 -16.11 1.83 -19.92
N ARG A 99 -16.53 1.28 -21.07
CA ARG A 99 -15.65 0.63 -22.07
C ARG A 99 -14.45 1.49 -22.52
N LEU A 100 -14.62 2.81 -22.55
CA LEU A 100 -13.60 3.79 -22.96
C LEU A 100 -13.05 4.60 -21.78
N SER A 101 -13.24 4.12 -20.54
CA SER A 101 -12.75 4.81 -19.35
C SER A 101 -11.24 4.68 -19.20
N GLY A 102 -10.62 5.69 -18.57
CA GLY A 102 -9.20 5.65 -18.23
C GLY A 102 -8.82 4.44 -17.36
N ALA A 103 -9.74 3.98 -16.49
CA ALA A 103 -9.53 2.79 -15.67
C ALA A 103 -9.40 1.52 -16.51
N LEU A 104 -10.22 1.34 -17.57
CA LEU A 104 -10.06 0.22 -18.48
C LEU A 104 -8.84 0.34 -19.40
N ILE A 105 -8.36 1.54 -19.66
CA ILE A 105 -7.04 1.71 -20.32
C ILE A 105 -5.97 1.13 -19.39
N THR A 106 -5.93 1.52 -18.12
CA THR A 106 -4.97 0.95 -17.15
C THR A 106 -5.08 -0.58 -17.04
N ALA A 107 -6.31 -1.11 -17.01
CA ALA A 107 -6.54 -2.55 -16.96
C ALA A 107 -6.02 -3.27 -18.21
N LYS A 108 -6.17 -2.65 -19.39
CA LYS A 108 -5.60 -3.14 -20.63
C LYS A 108 -4.08 -3.18 -20.55
N GLU A 109 -3.44 -2.10 -20.14
CA GLU A 109 -1.98 -2.03 -19.99
C GLU A 109 -1.47 -3.08 -18.98
N ALA A 110 -2.17 -3.25 -17.85
CA ALA A 110 -1.84 -4.28 -16.86
C ALA A 110 -1.90 -5.69 -17.45
N HIS A 111 -2.95 -6.00 -18.21
CA HIS A 111 -3.09 -7.28 -18.90
C HIS A 111 -1.97 -7.50 -19.93
N GLU A 112 -1.62 -6.47 -20.72
CA GLU A 112 -0.53 -6.54 -21.71
C GLU A 112 0.85 -6.72 -21.06
N LEU A 113 1.05 -6.19 -19.85
CA LEU A 113 2.27 -6.37 -19.05
C LEU A 113 2.31 -7.69 -18.28
N GLY A 114 1.30 -8.57 -18.43
CA GLY A 114 1.22 -9.82 -17.68
C GLY A 114 1.02 -9.63 -16.17
N ARG A 115 0.40 -8.51 -15.77
CA ARG A 115 -0.03 -8.26 -14.38
C ARG A 115 -1.45 -8.79 -14.18
N GLU A 116 -1.76 -9.14 -12.94
CA GLU A 116 -3.11 -9.57 -12.58
C GLU A 116 -4.10 -8.41 -12.76
N VAL A 117 -5.28 -8.70 -13.30
CA VAL A 117 -6.34 -7.72 -13.48
C VAL A 117 -7.59 -8.22 -12.78
N PHE A 118 -8.14 -7.38 -11.92
CA PHE A 118 -9.31 -7.65 -11.11
C PHE A 118 -10.40 -6.64 -11.44
N ALA A 119 -11.65 -7.08 -11.38
CA ALA A 119 -12.78 -6.19 -11.63
C ALA A 119 -13.95 -6.49 -10.67
N VAL A 120 -14.54 -5.42 -10.14
CA VAL A 120 -15.75 -5.52 -9.31
C VAL A 120 -16.96 -5.63 -10.24
N PRO A 121 -17.83 -6.64 -10.07
CA PRO A 121 -19.04 -6.77 -10.87
C PRO A 121 -19.98 -5.59 -10.60
N ASN A 122 -20.61 -5.07 -11.65
CA ASN A 122 -21.48 -3.91 -11.58
C ASN A 122 -22.90 -4.22 -12.07
N ASP A 123 -23.88 -3.40 -11.67
CA ASP A 123 -25.27 -3.52 -12.10
C ASP A 123 -25.38 -3.45 -13.63
N ILE A 124 -26.01 -4.46 -14.23
CA ILE A 124 -26.20 -4.58 -15.68
C ILE A 124 -27.00 -3.41 -16.29
N ASN A 125 -27.81 -2.72 -15.48
CA ASN A 125 -28.59 -1.57 -15.92
C ASN A 125 -27.77 -0.27 -15.92
N LYS A 126 -26.60 -0.26 -15.27
CA LYS A 126 -25.69 0.90 -15.25
C LYS A 126 -24.72 0.82 -16.42
N TYR A 127 -25.19 1.16 -17.62
CA TYR A 127 -24.39 1.12 -18.85
C TYR A 127 -23.06 1.88 -18.76
N ALA A 128 -23.01 2.97 -17.98
CA ALA A 128 -21.78 3.73 -17.73
C ALA A 128 -20.67 2.90 -17.05
N LEU A 129 -21.03 1.80 -16.39
CA LEU A 129 -20.13 0.89 -15.66
C LEU A 129 -20.01 -0.48 -16.34
N SER A 130 -20.50 -0.61 -17.57
CA SER A 130 -20.47 -1.88 -18.33
C SER A 130 -19.06 -2.43 -18.57
N GLY A 131 -18.03 -1.60 -18.45
CA GLY A 131 -16.66 -1.96 -18.76
C GLY A 131 -16.09 -3.06 -17.87
N THR A 132 -16.37 -3.03 -16.57
CA THR A 132 -15.92 -4.06 -15.62
C THR A 132 -16.53 -5.42 -15.96
N ASN A 133 -17.85 -5.48 -16.17
CA ASN A 133 -18.54 -6.69 -16.57
C ASN A 133 -18.05 -7.25 -17.91
N ASP A 134 -17.71 -6.38 -18.89
CA ASP A 134 -17.14 -6.80 -20.16
C ASP A 134 -15.74 -7.40 -20.00
N TYR A 135 -14.90 -6.85 -19.13
CA TYR A 135 -13.56 -7.42 -18.85
C TYR A 135 -13.67 -8.78 -18.18
N ILE A 136 -14.59 -8.93 -17.21
CA ILE A 136 -14.88 -10.21 -16.56
C ILE A 136 -15.38 -11.23 -17.61
N ARG A 137 -16.38 -10.86 -18.42
CA ARG A 137 -16.96 -11.73 -19.45
C ARG A 137 -15.93 -12.23 -20.46
N ASN A 138 -14.96 -11.38 -20.83
CA ASN A 138 -13.93 -11.72 -21.81
C ASN A 138 -12.67 -12.33 -21.18
N SER A 139 -12.73 -12.76 -19.91
CA SER A 139 -11.58 -13.34 -19.18
C SER A 139 -10.33 -12.43 -19.17
N LYS A 140 -10.53 -11.11 -19.25
CA LYS A 140 -9.48 -10.10 -19.15
C LYS A 140 -9.26 -9.61 -17.72
N ALA A 141 -10.24 -9.85 -16.85
CA ALA A 141 -10.15 -9.58 -15.43
C ALA A 141 -10.83 -10.71 -14.64
N LYS A 142 -10.30 -11.00 -13.46
CA LYS A 142 -10.91 -11.90 -12.49
C LYS A 142 -11.97 -11.15 -11.68
N LEU A 143 -13.10 -11.80 -11.41
CA LEU A 143 -14.19 -11.19 -10.65
C LEU A 143 -13.80 -11.09 -9.17
N VAL A 144 -13.98 -9.91 -8.59
CA VAL A 144 -13.72 -9.66 -7.17
C VAL A 144 -14.97 -9.12 -6.50
N ASP A 145 -15.52 -9.89 -5.56
CA ASP A 145 -16.57 -9.46 -4.63
C ASP A 145 -16.10 -9.44 -3.16
N ASN A 146 -14.95 -10.05 -2.88
CA ASN A 146 -14.30 -10.13 -1.57
C ASN A 146 -12.78 -9.96 -1.72
N ILE A 147 -12.09 -9.68 -0.61
CA ILE A 147 -10.64 -9.40 -0.63
C ILE A 147 -9.82 -10.67 -0.85
N GLU A 148 -10.33 -11.80 -0.39
CA GLU A 148 -9.69 -13.11 -0.42
C GLU A 148 -9.31 -13.51 -1.85
N HIS A 149 -10.14 -13.22 -2.84
CA HIS A 149 -9.81 -13.46 -4.26
C HIS A 149 -8.51 -12.76 -4.68
N ILE A 150 -8.29 -11.51 -4.25
CA ILE A 150 -7.06 -10.78 -4.58
C ILE A 150 -5.86 -11.40 -3.86
N LEU A 151 -6.02 -11.78 -2.59
CA LEU A 151 -4.94 -12.37 -1.79
C LEU A 151 -4.49 -13.72 -2.36
N GLU A 152 -5.45 -14.58 -2.71
CA GLU A 152 -5.21 -15.90 -3.30
C GLU A 152 -4.49 -15.78 -4.65
N ASP A 153 -4.99 -14.92 -5.53
CA ASP A 153 -4.44 -14.77 -6.88
C ASP A 153 -3.05 -14.12 -6.89
N LEU A 154 -2.79 -13.17 -5.98
CA LEU A 154 -1.46 -12.56 -5.85
C LEU A 154 -0.49 -13.43 -5.05
N GLN A 155 -0.94 -14.59 -4.53
CA GLN A 155 -0.19 -15.43 -3.59
C GLN A 155 0.43 -14.59 -2.47
N PHE A 156 -0.32 -13.58 -2.03
CA PHE A 156 0.21 -12.59 -1.12
C PHE A 156 0.20 -13.20 0.28
N GLU A 157 1.37 -13.68 0.72
CA GLU A 157 1.57 -14.04 2.11
C GLU A 157 1.27 -12.79 2.93
N THR A 158 0.16 -12.84 3.67
CA THR A 158 -0.24 -11.76 4.55
C THR A 158 0.87 -11.58 5.58
N LYS A 159 1.80 -10.66 5.31
CA LYS A 159 2.56 -10.01 6.37
C LYS A 159 1.51 -9.29 7.18
N THR A 160 0.98 -9.96 8.19
CA THR A 160 0.13 -9.35 9.20
C THR A 160 0.93 -8.18 9.77
N MET A 161 0.72 -6.98 9.23
CA MET A 161 1.27 -5.77 9.82
C MET A 161 0.55 -5.62 11.16
N ARG A 162 1.32 -5.88 12.23
CA ARG A 162 0.87 -6.21 13.59
C ARG A 162 0.11 -7.53 13.66
N GLN A 163 0.85 -8.65 13.64
CA GLN A 163 0.54 -9.62 14.70
C GLN A 163 0.61 -8.83 16.01
N GLU A 164 -0.47 -8.83 16.80
CA GLU A 164 -0.28 -8.73 18.25
C GLU A 164 0.72 -9.84 18.55
N LEU A 165 1.99 -9.48 18.65
CA LEU A 165 3.02 -10.40 19.07
C LEU A 165 2.46 -11.00 20.35
N ASP A 166 2.30 -12.32 20.38
CA ASP A 166 1.94 -13.02 21.61
C ASP A 166 3.18 -12.93 22.51
N LEU A 167 3.27 -11.77 23.15
CA LEU A 167 4.34 -11.41 24.06
C LEU A 167 3.88 -11.87 25.42
N SER A 168 4.68 -12.76 26.00
CA SER A 168 4.64 -13.06 27.42
C SER A 168 4.78 -11.76 28.23
N HIS A 169 4.38 -11.82 29.51
CA HIS A 169 4.47 -10.67 30.40
C HIS A 169 5.89 -10.07 30.42
N ASP A 170 6.90 -10.92 30.48
CA ASP A 170 8.31 -10.52 30.52
C ASP A 170 8.77 -9.85 29.20
N GLU A 171 8.33 -10.36 28.05
CA GLU A 171 8.64 -9.79 26.74
C GLU A 171 8.01 -8.39 26.56
N ARG A 172 6.80 -8.17 27.10
CA ARG A 172 6.16 -6.84 27.08
C ARG A 172 6.93 -5.84 27.93
N THR A 173 7.32 -6.24 29.13
CA THR A 173 8.12 -5.38 30.02
C THR A 173 9.45 -4.98 29.38
N LEU A 174 10.11 -5.91 28.68
CA LEU A 174 11.35 -5.62 27.97
C LEU A 174 11.13 -4.66 26.79
N MET A 175 10.08 -4.86 26.00
CA MET A 175 9.69 -3.98 24.90
C MET A 175 9.37 -2.56 25.37
N GLU A 176 8.67 -2.38 26.49
CA GLU A 176 8.41 -1.06 27.08
C GLU A 176 9.70 -0.32 27.46
N ARG A 177 10.71 -1.05 27.96
CA ARG A 177 12.00 -0.46 28.29
C ARG A 177 12.78 -0.05 27.05
N LEU A 178 12.78 -0.90 26.02
CA LEU A 178 13.42 -0.59 24.72
C LEU A 178 12.73 0.54 23.95
N ALA A 179 11.43 0.79 24.21
CA ALA A 179 10.70 1.92 23.62
C ALA A 179 11.25 3.30 24.03
N SER A 180 11.98 3.38 25.14
CA SER A 180 12.60 4.62 25.62
C SER A 180 13.94 4.97 24.92
N GLY A 181 14.38 4.14 23.98
CA GLY A 181 15.62 4.33 23.21
C GLY A 181 16.46 3.06 23.21
N GLY A 182 17.29 2.87 22.17
CA GLY A 182 18.08 1.65 22.01
C GLY A 182 19.04 1.41 23.18
N LYS A 183 19.02 0.21 23.75
CA LYS A 183 19.75 -0.14 24.99
C LYS A 183 20.74 -1.26 24.79
N ASN A 184 21.86 -1.22 25.53
CA ASN A 184 22.81 -2.33 25.57
C ASN A 184 22.42 -3.34 26.67
N MET A 185 23.17 -4.43 26.80
CA MET A 185 22.91 -5.46 27.83
C MET A 185 23.02 -4.90 29.25
N ASP A 186 23.99 -4.03 29.52
CA ASP A 186 24.23 -3.47 30.85
C ASP A 186 23.10 -2.54 31.30
N ASP A 187 22.57 -1.73 30.37
CA ASP A 187 21.42 -0.86 30.57
C ASP A 187 20.16 -1.68 30.91
N LEU A 188 19.96 -2.79 30.20
CA LEU A 188 18.83 -3.69 30.43
C LEU A 188 18.93 -4.41 31.78
N VAL A 189 20.13 -4.81 32.20
CA VAL A 189 20.36 -5.38 33.53
C VAL A 189 20.11 -4.35 34.64
N ALA A 190 20.47 -3.08 34.41
CA ALA A 190 20.26 -2.02 35.40
C ALA A 190 18.79 -1.60 35.55
N GLU A 191 17.99 -1.70 34.49
CA GLU A 191 16.61 -1.22 34.44
C GLU A 191 15.53 -2.30 34.56
N THR A 192 15.94 -3.58 34.53
CA THR A 192 15.04 -4.71 34.69
C THR A 192 15.42 -5.55 35.91
N THR A 193 14.50 -6.39 36.37
CA THR A 193 14.75 -7.33 37.47
C THR A 193 15.25 -8.70 36.99
N PHE A 194 15.55 -8.82 35.69
CA PHE A 194 15.94 -10.10 35.07
C PHE A 194 17.44 -10.32 35.19
N ASP A 195 17.84 -11.58 35.32
CA ASP A 195 19.26 -11.96 35.25
C ASP A 195 19.74 -12.03 33.78
N VAL A 196 21.05 -12.01 33.59
CA VAL A 196 21.67 -12.01 32.24
C VAL A 196 21.23 -13.21 31.39
N PRO A 197 21.10 -14.44 31.93
CA PRO A 197 20.57 -15.58 31.18
C PRO A 197 19.13 -15.36 30.70
N ARG A 198 18.23 -14.87 31.56
CA ARG A 198 16.83 -14.62 31.20
C ARG A 198 16.70 -13.50 30.18
N LEU A 199 17.48 -12.43 30.32
CA LEU A 199 17.52 -11.35 29.31
C LEU A 199 17.99 -11.86 27.96
N SER A 200 19.03 -12.70 27.93
CA SER A 200 19.54 -13.28 26.69
C SER A 200 18.49 -14.15 25.99
N GLU A 201 17.73 -14.92 26.76
CA GLU A 201 16.60 -15.73 26.25
C GLU A 201 15.49 -14.83 25.66
N LEU A 202 15.05 -13.81 26.40
CA LEU A 202 13.98 -12.90 25.97
C LEU A 202 14.38 -12.09 24.73
N ILE A 203 15.62 -11.59 24.68
CA ILE A 203 16.17 -10.87 23.52
C ILE A 203 16.16 -11.80 22.30
N LEU A 204 16.64 -13.04 22.44
CA LEU A 204 16.64 -14.01 21.35
C LEU A 204 15.21 -14.30 20.87
N GLN A 205 14.26 -14.50 21.77
CA GLN A 205 12.85 -14.73 21.42
C GLN A 205 12.25 -13.54 20.66
N LEU A 206 12.49 -12.32 21.12
CA LEU A 206 12.02 -11.09 20.46
C LEU A 206 12.68 -10.89 19.09
N GLN A 207 13.96 -11.22 18.93
CA GLN A 207 14.64 -11.18 17.64
C GLN A 207 14.06 -12.20 16.65
N LEU A 208 13.81 -13.44 17.11
CA LEU A 208 13.17 -14.48 16.30
C LEU A 208 11.75 -14.07 15.87
N LYS A 209 11.05 -13.31 16.72
CA LYS A 209 9.75 -12.70 16.43
C LYS A 209 9.86 -11.43 15.56
N ASN A 210 11.06 -11.02 15.14
CA ASN A 210 11.34 -9.76 14.42
C ASN A 210 10.87 -8.49 15.14
N ALA A 211 10.71 -8.53 16.47
CA ALA A 211 10.24 -7.41 17.27
C ALA A 211 11.37 -6.42 17.62
N ILE A 212 12.62 -6.90 17.67
CA ILE A 212 13.80 -6.09 17.95
C ILE A 212 14.97 -6.46 17.02
N ALA A 213 15.88 -5.52 16.78
CA ALA A 213 17.11 -5.70 16.02
C ALA A 213 18.32 -5.10 16.74
N GLN A 214 19.53 -5.60 16.43
CA GLN A 214 20.78 -5.02 16.95
C GLN A 214 21.31 -3.96 16.00
N GLN A 215 21.57 -2.77 16.51
CA GLN A 215 22.24 -1.69 15.81
C GLN A 215 23.31 -1.08 16.73
N GLU A 216 24.54 -0.99 16.26
CA GLU A 216 25.66 -0.36 17.02
C GLU A 216 25.78 -0.88 18.47
N CYS A 217 25.68 -2.21 18.65
CA CYS A 217 25.69 -2.90 19.95
C CYS A 217 24.52 -2.57 20.88
N ARG A 218 23.43 -1.99 20.36
CA ARG A 218 22.19 -1.69 21.09
C ARG A 218 21.01 -2.41 20.46
N TRP A 219 20.08 -2.83 21.29
CA TRP A 219 18.81 -3.40 20.87
C TRP A 219 17.80 -2.27 20.63
N VAL A 220 17.18 -2.26 19.46
CA VAL A 220 16.15 -1.30 19.05
C VAL A 220 14.91 -2.05 18.58
N ILE A 221 13.73 -1.45 18.78
CA ILE A 221 12.47 -2.00 18.25
C ILE A 221 12.47 -1.82 16.73
N THR A 222 12.09 -2.88 16.01
CA THR A 222 12.00 -2.89 14.54
C THR A 222 10.71 -2.28 14.01
#